data_AF-A0A944KAP9-F1
#
_entry.id   AF-A0A944KAP9-F1
#
_cell.length_a   1.000
_cell.length_b   1.000
_cell.length_c   1.000
_cell.angle_alpha   90.00
_cell.angle_beta   90.00
_cell.angle_gamma   90.00
#
_symmetry.space_group_name_H-M   'P 1'
#
loop_
_entity.id
_entity.type
_entity.pdbx_description
1 polymer ?
#
loop_
_entity_poly.entity_id
_entity_poly.type
_entity_poly.pdbx_seq_one_letter_code
_entity_poly.pdbx_strand_id
1 'polypeptide(L)'
;MSYDRLSRRGLLTATAGAGAALVTGSTVGTASAAEVPPPSPYQIKLPHQIEAEALIDYLRMRPWSDGANRYKTAGEFPDENSAVVWGTPGHPEQFSSFAQCSSFITLVLQRAYGTGTAYGWATREYFSQYFNTEAGRFYPTAEKFREGFANAANIPHFTAVTKPVNLRPGDLVALDYDPAGTSEPYTGHIVMIRERKGTWSSPVDSQVGTDVVPYVFDIIDCTSNPHGNPAASETAEATYRGFPDTRIQETPGGTPEWTEHNGAGYGHMVFYADATTKLFSGYRWGVNSSTAHKVDARPIAAARVYLG
;
A
#
# COMPACT_ATOMS: atom_id res chain seq x y z
N MET A 1 -10.62 34.46 -4.80
CA MET A 1 -9.60 33.56 -4.22
C MET A 1 -9.37 32.46 -5.24
N SER A 2 -8.29 32.60 -6.00
CA SER A 2 -8.02 31.85 -7.23
C SER A 2 -7.22 30.59 -6.89
N TYR A 3 -7.69 29.44 -7.36
CA TYR A 3 -6.97 28.18 -7.27
C TYR A 3 -5.78 28.20 -8.22
N ASP A 4 -4.56 28.20 -7.69
CA ASP A 4 -3.36 28.02 -8.51
C ASP A 4 -3.29 26.57 -8.99
N ARG A 5 -3.52 26.41 -10.29
CA ARG A 5 -3.25 25.18 -11.04
C ARG A 5 -1.73 25.04 -11.24
N LEU A 6 -1.23 23.82 -11.04
CA LEU A 6 0.14 23.41 -11.39
C LEU A 6 0.46 23.82 -12.85
N SER A 7 1.46 24.67 -13.02
CA SER A 7 1.77 25.35 -14.28
C SER A 7 2.55 24.47 -15.27
N ARG A 8 2.15 24.56 -16.55
CA ARG A 8 2.84 24.03 -17.73
C ARG A 8 3.73 25.12 -18.33
N ARG A 9 5.01 24.77 -18.56
CA ARG A 9 6.00 25.32 -19.52
C ARG A 9 5.87 26.78 -20.00
N GLY A 10 6.95 27.54 -19.81
CA GLY A 10 7.36 28.65 -20.68
C GLY A 10 8.87 28.63 -20.91
N LEU A 11 9.29 28.47 -22.16
CA LEU A 11 10.69 28.53 -22.64
C LEU A 11 10.89 29.85 -23.40
N LEU A 12 12.04 30.50 -23.11
CA LEU A 12 12.84 31.44 -23.94
C LEU A 12 12.32 32.86 -24.21
N THR A 13 13.09 33.84 -23.73
CA THR A 13 13.77 34.83 -24.60
C THR A 13 15.00 35.39 -23.90
N ALA A 14 16.05 35.64 -24.69
CA ALA A 14 17.43 35.94 -24.32
C ALA A 14 17.71 37.44 -24.18
N THR A 15 18.74 37.82 -23.40
CA THR A 15 19.63 38.95 -23.73
C THR A 15 21.03 38.77 -23.13
N ALA A 16 22.00 39.28 -23.89
CA ALA A 16 23.45 39.19 -23.78
C ALA A 16 24.11 39.62 -22.46
N GLY A 17 25.30 39.07 -22.22
CA GLY A 17 26.28 39.59 -21.25
C GLY A 17 27.53 38.73 -21.21
N ALA A 18 28.60 39.19 -21.86
CA ALA A 18 29.91 38.55 -21.87
C ALA A 18 30.56 38.58 -20.47
N GLY A 19 31.09 37.44 -20.03
CA GLY A 19 31.87 37.33 -18.80
C GLY A 19 32.41 35.90 -18.67
N ALA A 20 33.65 35.69 -19.09
CA ALA A 20 34.35 34.43 -18.93
C ALA A 20 34.71 34.24 -17.44
N ALA A 21 33.98 33.36 -16.75
CA ALA A 21 34.37 32.80 -15.47
C ALA A 21 34.21 31.27 -15.56
N LEU A 22 35.34 30.57 -15.53
CA LEU A 22 35.41 29.12 -15.34
C LEU A 22 34.95 28.80 -13.92
N VAL A 23 33.66 28.53 -13.77
CA VAL A 23 33.12 27.82 -12.62
C VAL A 23 32.82 26.41 -13.10
N THR A 24 33.56 25.43 -12.57
CA THR A 24 33.22 24.01 -12.66
C THR A 24 31.92 23.79 -11.89
N GLY A 25 30.80 24.14 -12.53
CA GLY A 25 29.46 23.90 -12.03
C GLY A 25 29.14 22.43 -12.20
N SER A 26 29.01 21.73 -11.07
CA SER A 26 28.36 20.43 -11.02
C SER A 26 27.05 20.51 -11.78
N THR A 27 26.95 19.76 -12.88
CA THR A 27 25.69 19.60 -13.60
C THR A 27 24.72 18.91 -12.64
N VAL A 28 23.87 19.71 -12.00
CA VAL A 28 22.65 19.21 -11.35
C VAL A 28 21.82 18.61 -12.47
N GLY A 29 21.97 17.31 -12.67
CA GLY A 29 21.16 16.56 -13.60
C GLY A 29 19.71 16.72 -13.17
N THR A 30 18.94 17.51 -13.92
CA THR A 30 17.49 17.45 -13.84
C THR A 30 17.11 16.03 -14.26
N ALA A 31 16.84 15.17 -13.27
CA ALA A 31 16.33 13.83 -13.51
C ALA A 31 15.03 13.97 -14.30
N SER A 32 15.09 13.68 -15.60
CA SER A 32 13.90 13.49 -16.41
C SER A 32 13.21 12.26 -15.85
N ALA A 33 12.06 12.45 -15.19
CA ALA A 33 11.14 11.37 -14.94
C ALA A 33 10.97 10.59 -16.24
N ALA A 34 11.26 9.28 -16.22
CA ALA A 34 10.87 8.43 -17.33
C ALA A 34 9.38 8.71 -17.60
N GLU A 35 9.01 8.88 -18.87
CA GLU A 35 7.65 9.18 -19.27
C GLU A 35 6.77 7.97 -18.91
N VAL A 36 6.28 7.98 -17.68
CA VAL A 36 5.36 6.97 -17.18
C VAL A 36 4.06 7.21 -17.93
N PRO A 37 3.54 6.21 -18.67
CA PRO A 37 2.28 6.38 -19.36
C PRO A 37 1.21 6.84 -18.38
N PRO A 38 0.39 7.85 -18.73
CA PRO A 38 -0.71 8.27 -17.88
C PRO A 38 -1.61 7.05 -17.59
N PRO A 39 -2.17 6.94 -16.37
CA PRO A 39 -3.06 5.84 -16.04
C PRO A 39 -4.21 5.75 -17.05
N SER A 40 -4.56 4.51 -17.46
CA SER A 40 -5.68 4.26 -18.36
C SER A 40 -6.95 4.94 -17.80
N PRO A 41 -7.71 5.71 -18.60
CA PRO A 41 -8.98 6.29 -18.15
C PRO A 41 -10.06 5.23 -17.89
N TYR A 42 -9.85 3.99 -18.36
CA TYR A 42 -10.72 2.84 -18.13
C TYR A 42 -9.93 1.76 -17.39
N GLN A 43 -9.74 1.94 -16.08
CA GLN A 43 -9.21 0.85 -15.25
C GLN A 43 -10.34 -0.11 -14.95
N ILE A 44 -10.27 -1.31 -15.55
CA ILE A 44 -11.10 -2.43 -15.12
C ILE A 44 -10.66 -2.77 -13.70
N LYS A 45 -11.52 -2.48 -12.72
CA LYS A 45 -11.29 -2.90 -11.33
C LYS A 45 -11.47 -4.41 -11.25
N LEU A 46 -10.49 -5.09 -10.65
CA LEU A 46 -10.58 -6.52 -10.42
C LEU A 46 -11.64 -6.82 -9.33
N PRO A 47 -12.33 -7.96 -9.39
CA PRO A 47 -13.37 -8.31 -8.41
C PRO A 47 -12.95 -8.13 -6.95
N HIS A 48 -11.74 -8.59 -6.57
CA HIS A 48 -11.24 -8.40 -5.20
C HIS A 48 -11.06 -6.94 -4.80
N GLN A 49 -10.73 -6.05 -5.74
CA GLN A 49 -10.57 -4.62 -5.46
C GLN A 49 -11.95 -4.00 -5.21
N ILE A 50 -12.95 -4.38 -6.01
CA ILE A 50 -14.34 -3.93 -5.83
C ILE A 50 -14.85 -4.34 -4.44
N GLU A 51 -14.66 -5.60 -4.04
CA GLU A 51 -15.11 -6.09 -2.73
C GLU A 51 -14.39 -5.39 -1.57
N ALA A 52 -13.09 -5.13 -1.70
CA ALA A 52 -12.32 -4.45 -0.66
C ALA A 52 -12.71 -2.97 -0.51
N GLU A 53 -12.85 -2.26 -1.62
CA GLU A 53 -13.28 -0.85 -1.61
C GLU A 53 -14.71 -0.71 -1.09
N ALA A 54 -15.63 -1.59 -1.52
CA ALA A 54 -17.00 -1.57 -1.03
C ALA A 54 -17.06 -1.73 0.49
N LEU A 55 -16.33 -2.71 1.05
CA LEU A 55 -16.25 -2.90 2.49
C LEU A 55 -15.71 -1.63 3.19
N ILE A 56 -14.57 -1.12 2.76
CA ILE A 56 -13.92 0.04 3.40
C ILE A 56 -14.81 1.28 3.32
N ASP A 57 -15.44 1.53 2.17
CA ASP A 57 -16.31 2.69 2.00
C ASP A 57 -17.54 2.62 2.91
N TYR A 58 -18.14 1.44 3.13
CA TYR A 58 -19.22 1.29 4.11
C TYR A 58 -18.73 1.39 5.57
N LEU A 59 -17.56 0.82 5.89
CA LEU A 59 -16.98 0.94 7.24
C LEU A 59 -16.71 2.41 7.60
N ARG A 60 -16.25 3.22 6.65
CA ARG A 60 -15.99 4.65 6.83
C ARG A 60 -17.24 5.50 7.06
N MET A 61 -18.44 4.98 6.76
CA MET A 61 -19.71 5.64 7.08
C MET A 61 -20.13 5.39 8.54
N ARG A 62 -19.49 4.47 9.25
CA ARG A 62 -19.81 4.14 10.63
C ARG A 62 -18.95 4.95 11.61
N PRO A 63 -19.48 5.30 12.78
CA PRO A 63 -18.67 5.81 13.87
C PRO A 63 -17.61 4.78 14.31
N TRP A 64 -16.38 5.22 14.55
CA TRP A 64 -15.32 4.36 15.11
C TRP A 64 -15.69 3.75 16.47
N SER A 65 -16.55 4.43 17.24
CA SER A 65 -17.08 3.95 18.53
C SER A 65 -17.87 2.64 18.43
N ASP A 66 -18.34 2.27 17.24
CA ASP A 66 -19.04 1.00 17.01
C ASP A 66 -18.10 -0.21 17.10
N GLY A 67 -16.77 -0.01 16.99
CA GLY A 67 -15.81 -1.10 16.95
C GLY A 67 -15.99 -2.04 15.73
N ALA A 68 -16.67 -1.58 14.68
CA ALA A 68 -16.97 -2.39 13.51
C ALA A 68 -15.75 -2.63 12.60
N ASN A 69 -14.72 -1.80 12.72
CA ASN A 69 -13.48 -1.92 11.99
C ASN A 69 -12.32 -1.94 12.99
N ARG A 70 -11.65 -3.08 13.12
CA ARG A 70 -10.59 -3.29 14.10
C ARG A 70 -9.51 -4.21 13.56
N TYR A 71 -8.26 -3.88 13.87
CA TYR A 71 -7.15 -4.77 13.64
C TYR A 71 -7.12 -5.86 14.72
N LYS A 72 -6.91 -7.11 14.31
CA LYS A 72 -6.73 -8.23 15.24
C LYS A 72 -5.26 -8.29 15.69
N THR A 73 -4.92 -7.54 16.73
CA THR A 73 -3.59 -7.63 17.36
C THR A 73 -3.36 -9.03 17.91
N ALA A 74 -2.17 -9.58 17.68
CA ALA A 74 -1.82 -10.88 18.23
C ALA A 74 -1.79 -10.82 19.77
N GLY A 75 -2.40 -11.81 20.42
CA GLY A 75 -2.49 -11.89 21.88
C GLY A 75 -3.69 -11.16 22.50
N GLU A 76 -4.28 -10.17 21.83
CA GLU A 76 -5.43 -9.41 22.39
C GLU A 76 -6.77 -10.16 22.27
N PHE A 77 -6.90 -11.03 21.26
CA PHE A 77 -8.11 -11.81 20.99
C PHE A 77 -7.75 -13.25 20.58
N PRO A 78 -7.18 -14.05 21.50
CA PRO A 78 -6.66 -15.38 21.17
C PRO A 78 -7.75 -16.34 20.69
N ASP A 79 -8.99 -16.17 21.19
CA ASP A 79 -10.11 -17.08 20.93
C ASP A 79 -11.02 -16.65 19.77
N GLU A 80 -10.82 -15.44 19.22
CA GLU A 80 -11.65 -14.92 18.12
C GLU A 80 -10.95 -15.09 16.78
N ASN A 81 -11.60 -15.72 15.80
CA ASN A 81 -11.05 -15.83 14.46
C ASN A 81 -11.20 -14.51 13.69
N SER A 82 -10.26 -14.23 12.76
CA SER A 82 -10.46 -13.10 11.84
C SER A 82 -11.72 -13.32 11.01
N ALA A 83 -12.54 -12.28 10.90
CA ALA A 83 -13.81 -12.29 10.21
C ALA A 83 -14.06 -10.94 9.54
N VAL A 84 -14.66 -10.99 8.35
CA VAL A 84 -15.12 -9.81 7.62
C VAL A 84 -16.54 -10.09 7.16
N VAL A 85 -17.44 -9.14 7.36
CA VAL A 85 -18.84 -9.22 6.97
C VAL A 85 -19.10 -8.15 5.92
N TRP A 86 -19.47 -8.59 4.71
CA TRP A 86 -20.05 -7.73 3.70
C TRP A 86 -21.56 -7.67 3.91
N GLY A 87 -22.05 -6.49 4.27
CA GLY A 87 -23.47 -6.23 4.46
C GLY A 87 -24.22 -6.00 3.15
N THR A 88 -25.47 -5.56 3.27
CA THR A 88 -26.30 -5.16 2.13
C THR A 88 -25.91 -3.76 1.66
N PRO A 89 -25.77 -3.48 0.35
CA PRO A 89 -25.57 -2.13 -0.14
C PRO A 89 -26.62 -1.15 0.40
N GLY A 90 -26.18 0.02 0.88
CA GLY A 90 -27.02 1.01 1.56
C GLY A 90 -27.19 0.81 3.08
N HIS A 91 -26.65 -0.27 3.64
CA HIS A 91 -26.76 -0.63 5.06
C HIS A 91 -25.38 -0.73 5.72
N PRO A 92 -24.67 0.39 5.96
CA PRO A 92 -23.33 0.39 6.53
C PRO A 92 -23.23 -0.34 7.87
N GLU A 93 -24.28 -0.33 8.68
CA GLU A 93 -24.37 -1.00 9.98
C GLU A 93 -24.14 -2.52 9.92
N GLN A 94 -24.34 -3.12 8.74
CA GLN A 94 -24.17 -4.55 8.49
C GLN A 94 -22.73 -4.93 8.10
N PHE A 95 -21.86 -3.96 7.84
CA PHE A 95 -20.47 -4.21 7.47
C PHE A 95 -19.57 -4.22 8.71
N SER A 96 -18.66 -5.18 8.77
CA SER A 96 -17.63 -5.25 9.82
C SER A 96 -16.34 -5.88 9.31
N SER A 97 -15.22 -5.52 9.92
CA SER A 97 -13.90 -6.09 9.69
C SER A 97 -13.17 -6.25 11.01
N PHE A 98 -12.86 -7.49 11.37
CA PHE A 98 -11.98 -7.84 12.46
C PHE A 98 -10.91 -8.79 11.92
N ALA A 99 -9.74 -8.24 11.56
CA ALA A 99 -8.74 -9.00 10.84
C ALA A 99 -7.32 -8.44 11.03
N GLN A 100 -6.32 -9.25 10.72
CA GLN A 100 -4.95 -8.81 10.41
C GLN A 100 -4.80 -8.56 8.91
N CYS A 101 -3.73 -7.89 8.49
CA CYS A 101 -3.42 -7.59 7.08
C CYS A 101 -3.62 -8.80 6.16
N SER A 102 -2.99 -9.94 6.46
CA SER A 102 -3.05 -11.14 5.61
C SER A 102 -4.40 -11.83 5.64
N SER A 103 -5.03 -11.96 6.82
CA SER A 103 -6.38 -12.52 6.93
C SER A 103 -7.43 -11.66 6.23
N PHE A 104 -7.27 -10.33 6.24
CA PHE A 104 -8.13 -9.40 5.50
C PHE A 104 -8.03 -9.62 4.00
N ILE A 105 -6.81 -9.62 3.45
CA ILE A 105 -6.59 -9.89 2.02
C ILE A 105 -7.08 -11.30 1.63
N THR A 106 -6.85 -12.30 2.48
CA THR A 106 -7.34 -13.66 2.22
C THR A 106 -8.88 -13.70 2.16
N LEU A 107 -9.57 -13.08 3.12
CA LEU A 107 -11.03 -13.01 3.15
C LEU A 107 -11.60 -12.23 1.96
N VAL A 108 -10.95 -11.15 1.53
CA VAL A 108 -11.30 -10.41 0.32
C VAL A 108 -11.16 -11.30 -0.93
N LEU A 109 -10.07 -12.05 -1.05
CA LEU A 109 -9.88 -12.98 -2.17
C LEU A 109 -10.91 -14.12 -2.14
N GLN A 110 -11.21 -14.68 -0.97
CA GLN A 110 -12.26 -15.69 -0.80
C GLN A 110 -13.64 -15.15 -1.17
N ARG A 111 -13.95 -13.90 -0.81
CA ARG A 111 -15.19 -13.23 -1.20
C ARG A 111 -15.31 -13.08 -2.72
N ALA A 112 -14.23 -12.68 -3.38
CA ALA A 112 -14.22 -12.40 -4.81
C ALA A 112 -14.11 -13.65 -5.69
N TYR A 113 -13.41 -14.68 -5.23
CA TYR A 113 -13.01 -15.83 -6.06
C TYR A 113 -13.20 -17.20 -5.38
N GLY A 114 -13.75 -17.25 -4.17
CA GLY A 114 -13.94 -18.49 -3.43
C GLY A 114 -15.15 -19.29 -3.87
N THR A 115 -15.52 -20.27 -3.05
CA THR A 115 -16.65 -21.19 -3.30
C THR A 115 -17.94 -20.43 -3.56
N GLY A 116 -18.68 -20.84 -4.59
CA GLY A 116 -19.95 -20.22 -4.96
C GLY A 116 -19.84 -18.97 -5.82
N THR A 117 -18.62 -18.51 -6.13
CA THR A 117 -18.38 -17.50 -7.17
C THR A 117 -18.21 -18.17 -8.54
N ALA A 118 -18.20 -17.37 -9.61
CA ALA A 118 -17.92 -17.87 -10.96
C ALA A 118 -16.48 -18.40 -11.14
N TYR A 119 -15.58 -18.14 -10.19
CA TYR A 119 -14.16 -18.49 -10.27
C TYR A 119 -13.81 -19.72 -9.41
N GLY A 120 -14.30 -19.77 -8.17
CA GLY A 120 -14.25 -20.95 -7.32
C GLY A 120 -12.86 -21.42 -6.83
N TRP A 121 -11.79 -20.65 -7.06
CA TRP A 121 -10.42 -21.10 -6.75
C TRP A 121 -9.88 -20.64 -5.39
N ALA A 122 -10.30 -19.47 -4.89
CA ALA A 122 -9.73 -18.91 -3.66
C ALA A 122 -10.39 -19.53 -2.42
N THR A 123 -10.12 -20.81 -2.16
CA THR A 123 -10.64 -21.53 -0.99
C THR A 123 -9.60 -21.65 0.11
N ARG A 124 -10.00 -22.12 1.30
CA ARG A 124 -9.05 -22.40 2.39
C ARG A 124 -8.00 -23.43 1.97
N GLU A 125 -8.42 -24.46 1.25
CA GLU A 125 -7.56 -25.54 0.76
C GLU A 125 -6.52 -24.99 -0.22
N TYR A 126 -6.93 -24.08 -1.11
CA TYR A 126 -6.03 -23.39 -2.02
C TYR A 126 -4.94 -22.61 -1.26
N PHE A 127 -5.32 -21.77 -0.28
CA PHE A 127 -4.33 -21.00 0.49
C PHE A 127 -3.44 -21.89 1.37
N SER A 128 -3.98 -23.00 1.88
CA SER A 128 -3.20 -24.00 2.60
C SER A 128 -2.14 -24.65 1.71
N GLN A 129 -2.54 -25.09 0.52
CA GLN A 129 -1.68 -25.78 -0.42
C GLN A 129 -0.58 -24.89 -1.00
N TYR A 130 -0.92 -23.66 -1.40
CA TYR A 130 -0.03 -22.83 -2.21
C TYR A 130 0.73 -21.77 -1.41
N PHE A 131 0.23 -21.39 -0.23
CA PHE A 131 0.87 -20.42 0.64
C PHE A 131 1.26 -21.03 1.99
N ASN A 132 1.39 -22.36 2.07
CA ASN A 132 1.88 -23.08 3.26
C ASN A 132 1.23 -22.60 4.56
N THR A 133 -0.09 -22.44 4.57
CA THR A 133 -0.81 -22.02 5.79
C THR A 133 -0.55 -23.06 6.88
N GLU A 134 -0.07 -22.62 8.03
CA GLU A 134 0.27 -23.51 9.15
C GLU A 134 -0.93 -24.35 9.59
N ALA A 135 -0.63 -25.58 10.04
CA ALA A 135 -1.66 -26.46 10.60
C ALA A 135 -2.37 -25.77 11.79
N GLY A 136 -3.70 -25.81 11.78
CA GLY A 136 -4.52 -25.14 12.79
C GLY A 136 -4.76 -23.65 12.54
N ARG A 137 -4.12 -23.04 11.54
CA ARG A 137 -4.43 -21.68 11.08
C ARG A 137 -5.45 -21.68 9.94
N PHE A 138 -6.09 -20.54 9.73
CA PHE A 138 -7.10 -20.35 8.69
C PHE A 138 -6.58 -19.56 7.48
N TYR A 139 -5.54 -18.75 7.68
CA TYR A 139 -5.03 -17.80 6.69
C TYR A 139 -3.50 -17.81 6.69
N PRO A 140 -2.84 -17.61 5.54
CA PRO A 140 -1.40 -17.42 5.49
C PRO A 140 -0.98 -16.16 6.23
N THR A 141 0.26 -16.12 6.75
CA THR A 141 0.89 -14.88 7.20
C THR A 141 1.30 -14.03 5.99
N ALA A 142 1.62 -12.74 6.18
CA ALA A 142 2.09 -11.91 5.08
C ALA A 142 3.49 -12.34 4.58
N GLU A 143 4.34 -12.89 5.45
CA GLU A 143 5.57 -13.60 5.08
C GLU A 143 5.27 -14.74 4.09
N LYS A 144 4.28 -15.59 4.38
CA LYS A 144 3.91 -16.68 3.46
C LYS A 144 3.35 -16.18 2.14
N PHE A 145 2.61 -15.08 2.14
CA PHE A 145 2.27 -14.38 0.89
C PHE A 145 3.51 -13.89 0.14
N ARG A 146 4.49 -13.30 0.85
CA ARG A 146 5.76 -12.83 0.26
C ARG A 146 6.52 -13.99 -0.39
N GLU A 147 6.67 -15.12 0.31
CA GLU A 147 7.28 -16.34 -0.23
C GLU A 147 6.54 -16.84 -1.48
N GLY A 148 5.22 -16.97 -1.40
CA GLY A 148 4.38 -17.40 -2.51
C GLY A 148 4.49 -16.48 -3.74
N PHE A 149 4.48 -15.16 -3.54
CA PHE A 149 4.63 -14.19 -4.61
C PHE A 149 6.03 -14.19 -5.23
N ALA A 150 7.08 -14.43 -4.43
CA ALA A 150 8.43 -14.62 -4.96
C ALA A 150 8.52 -15.86 -5.85
N ASN A 151 7.66 -16.86 -5.61
CA ASN A 151 7.54 -18.08 -6.39
C ASN A 151 6.26 -18.13 -7.26
N ALA A 152 5.72 -16.98 -7.68
CA ALA A 152 4.38 -16.91 -8.30
C ALA A 152 4.20 -17.79 -9.54
N ALA A 153 5.29 -18.15 -10.24
CA ALA A 153 5.24 -19.08 -11.38
C ALA A 153 4.68 -20.47 -11.01
N ASN A 154 4.74 -20.86 -9.73
CA ASN A 154 4.24 -22.13 -9.23
C ASN A 154 2.91 -21.98 -8.45
N ILE A 155 2.35 -20.77 -8.40
CA ILE A 155 1.11 -20.45 -7.69
C ILE A 155 0.04 -20.11 -8.75
N PRO A 156 -0.94 -20.99 -9.01
CA PRO A 156 -2.01 -20.73 -9.97
C PRO A 156 -2.72 -19.40 -9.68
N HIS A 157 -3.30 -18.75 -10.70
CA HIS A 157 -4.02 -17.48 -10.56
C HIS A 157 -3.18 -16.25 -10.18
N PHE A 158 -1.87 -16.41 -9.93
CA PHE A 158 -0.95 -15.31 -9.66
C PHE A 158 0.14 -15.19 -10.73
N THR A 159 0.55 -13.96 -11.02
CA THR A 159 1.72 -13.66 -11.85
C THR A 159 2.60 -12.65 -11.12
N ALA A 160 3.90 -12.89 -11.08
CA ALA A 160 4.84 -11.98 -10.41
C ALA A 160 4.81 -10.56 -11.03
N VAL A 161 4.84 -9.55 -10.18
CA VAL A 161 5.08 -8.15 -10.56
C VAL A 161 6.41 -7.73 -9.95
N THR A 162 7.47 -7.73 -10.75
CA THR A 162 8.84 -7.58 -10.24
C THR A 162 9.34 -6.14 -10.14
N LYS A 163 8.56 -5.18 -10.66
CA LYS A 163 8.95 -3.78 -10.77
C LYS A 163 7.84 -2.89 -10.21
N PRO A 164 8.12 -1.97 -9.27
CA PRO A 164 7.11 -1.06 -8.73
C PRO A 164 6.35 -0.28 -9.81
N VAL A 165 7.06 0.16 -10.86
CA VAL A 165 6.47 0.90 -11.98
C VAL A 165 5.36 0.11 -12.72
N ASN A 166 5.36 -1.21 -12.62
CA ASN A 166 4.40 -2.11 -13.27
C ASN A 166 3.22 -2.50 -12.37
N LEU A 167 3.20 -2.04 -11.11
CA LEU A 167 2.08 -2.23 -10.20
C LEU A 167 0.83 -1.53 -10.74
N ARG A 168 -0.30 -2.21 -10.61
CA ARG A 168 -1.63 -1.78 -11.06
C ARG A 168 -2.63 -1.95 -9.93
N PRO A 169 -3.77 -1.25 -9.99
CA PRO A 169 -4.89 -1.51 -9.09
C PRO A 169 -5.22 -3.01 -9.01
N GLY A 170 -5.38 -3.52 -7.79
CA GLY A 170 -5.61 -4.92 -7.48
C GLY A 170 -4.35 -5.80 -7.36
N ASP A 171 -3.17 -5.30 -7.74
CA ASP A 171 -1.93 -6.04 -7.43
C ASP A 171 -1.72 -6.09 -5.92
N LEU A 172 -1.18 -7.21 -5.43
CA LEU A 172 -0.86 -7.42 -4.02
C LEU A 172 0.64 -7.31 -3.80
N VAL A 173 1.06 -6.62 -2.73
CA VAL A 173 2.45 -6.48 -2.33
C VAL A 173 2.60 -6.97 -0.90
N ALA A 174 3.46 -7.96 -0.68
CA ALA A 174 3.73 -8.54 0.62
C ALA A 174 5.18 -8.28 1.05
N LEU A 175 5.34 -8.02 2.35
CA LEU A 175 6.55 -7.57 3.02
C LEU A 175 6.87 -8.54 4.15
N ASP A 176 8.15 -8.72 4.38
CA ASP A 176 8.70 -9.51 5.49
C ASP A 176 9.56 -8.57 6.34
N TYR A 177 9.19 -8.32 7.60
CA TYR A 177 9.80 -7.33 8.50
C TYR A 177 11.16 -7.72 9.12
N ASP A 178 11.44 -9.01 9.20
CA ASP A 178 12.55 -9.71 9.82
C ASP A 178 12.63 -11.14 9.21
N PRO A 179 13.30 -11.30 8.05
CA PRO A 179 13.43 -12.61 7.40
C PRO A 179 14.29 -13.61 8.20
N ALA A 180 14.95 -13.17 9.26
CA ALA A 180 15.66 -14.01 10.22
C ALA A 180 14.81 -14.34 11.46
N GLY A 181 13.53 -13.97 11.44
CA GLY A 181 12.54 -13.94 12.52
C GLY A 181 12.81 -14.85 13.71
N THR A 182 13.17 -14.24 14.85
CA THR A 182 13.27 -14.89 16.17
C THR A 182 12.25 -14.37 17.18
N SER A 183 11.46 -13.34 16.84
CA SER A 183 10.47 -12.72 17.72
C SER A 183 9.05 -13.03 17.27
N GLU A 184 8.29 -13.82 18.03
CA GLU A 184 6.86 -14.06 17.83
C GLU A 184 6.02 -13.01 18.59
N PRO A 185 4.84 -12.59 18.09
CA PRO A 185 4.17 -13.00 16.86
C PRO A 185 4.59 -12.16 15.64
N TYR A 186 5.17 -12.82 14.64
CA TYR A 186 5.75 -12.18 13.46
C TYR A 186 5.06 -12.64 12.18
N THR A 187 4.63 -11.69 11.35
CA THR A 187 3.90 -12.05 10.12
C THR A 187 4.22 -11.18 8.91
N GLY A 188 4.99 -10.09 9.04
CA GLY A 188 5.21 -9.12 7.96
C GLY A 188 4.01 -8.18 7.72
N HIS A 189 3.81 -7.75 6.46
CA HIS A 189 2.63 -6.95 6.08
C HIS A 189 2.25 -7.16 4.61
N ILE A 190 0.96 -7.08 4.27
CA ILE A 190 0.47 -7.21 2.90
C ILE A 190 -0.57 -6.14 2.60
N VAL A 191 -0.45 -5.56 1.41
CA VAL A 191 -1.31 -4.49 0.90
C VAL A 191 -1.80 -4.83 -0.50
N MET A 192 -2.93 -4.24 -0.88
CA MET A 192 -3.42 -4.20 -2.24
C MET A 192 -3.22 -2.80 -2.81
N ILE A 193 -2.75 -2.70 -4.05
CA ILE A 193 -2.63 -1.42 -4.73
C ILE A 193 -4.01 -0.92 -5.12
N ARG A 194 -4.36 0.31 -4.73
CA ARG A 194 -5.60 0.97 -5.13
C ARG A 194 -5.37 1.86 -6.35
N GLU A 195 -4.34 2.69 -6.29
CA GLU A 195 -3.98 3.64 -7.34
C GLU A 195 -2.50 4.01 -7.25
N ARG A 196 -1.87 4.33 -8.39
CA ARG A 196 -0.54 4.94 -8.42
C ARG A 196 -0.65 6.46 -8.44
N LYS A 197 -0.05 7.13 -7.47
CA LYS A 197 -0.09 8.61 -7.35
C LYS A 197 1.06 9.33 -8.07
N GLY A 198 2.12 8.61 -8.40
CA GLY A 198 3.28 9.17 -9.11
C GLY A 198 4.59 8.82 -8.42
N THR A 199 5.52 9.77 -8.40
CA THR A 199 6.79 9.66 -7.68
C THR A 199 6.96 10.81 -6.71
N TRP A 200 7.57 10.56 -5.54
CA TRP A 200 7.78 11.58 -4.51
C TRP A 200 9.16 11.42 -3.85
N SER A 201 10.09 12.31 -4.21
CA SER A 201 11.43 12.32 -3.64
C SER A 201 11.47 12.91 -2.24
N SER A 202 12.34 12.36 -1.39
CA SER A 202 12.52 12.76 0.00
C SER A 202 13.95 12.49 0.46
N PRO A 203 14.52 13.27 1.39
CA PRO A 203 15.84 12.97 1.96
C PRO A 203 15.98 11.57 2.56
N VAL A 204 14.86 10.98 3.03
CA VAL A 204 14.79 9.61 3.59
C VAL A 204 15.15 8.55 2.55
N ASP A 205 15.01 8.83 1.26
CA ASP A 205 15.28 7.88 0.17
C ASP A 205 16.74 7.39 0.17
N SER A 206 17.66 8.22 0.68
CA SER A 206 19.08 7.87 0.86
C SER A 206 19.31 6.67 1.78
N GLN A 207 18.35 6.34 2.66
CA GLN A 207 18.40 5.14 3.50
C GLN A 207 18.26 3.85 2.66
N VAL A 208 17.62 3.94 1.49
CA VAL A 208 17.49 2.81 0.55
C VAL A 208 18.67 2.79 -0.42
N GLY A 209 19.02 3.94 -1.00
CA GLY A 209 20.15 4.12 -1.90
C GLY A 209 20.12 5.48 -2.59
N THR A 210 21.23 5.86 -3.23
CA THR A 210 21.34 7.14 -3.96
C THR A 210 20.63 7.15 -5.30
N ASP A 211 20.43 5.97 -5.90
CA ASP A 211 19.87 5.80 -7.25
C ASP A 211 18.55 5.02 -7.21
N VAL A 212 17.58 5.54 -6.45
CA VAL A 212 16.24 4.95 -6.32
C VAL A 212 15.15 5.86 -6.85
N VAL A 213 14.07 5.27 -7.35
CA VAL A 213 12.86 5.96 -7.79
C VAL A 213 11.73 5.64 -6.81
N PRO A 214 11.28 6.63 -6.00
CA PRO A 214 10.22 6.44 -5.00
C PRO A 214 8.83 6.55 -5.63
N TYR A 215 8.16 5.44 -5.88
CA TYR A 215 6.79 5.43 -6.39
C TYR A 215 5.77 5.46 -5.24
N VAL A 216 4.83 6.40 -5.30
CA VAL A 216 3.77 6.53 -4.30
C VAL A 216 2.51 5.81 -4.80
N PHE A 217 1.95 4.99 -3.94
CA PHE A 217 0.69 4.29 -4.17
C PHE A 217 -0.30 4.59 -3.06
N ASP A 218 -1.54 4.82 -3.47
CA ASP A 218 -2.70 4.64 -2.61
C ASP A 218 -2.94 3.12 -2.51
N ILE A 219 -3.14 2.64 -1.30
CA ILE A 219 -3.19 1.22 -0.96
C ILE A 219 -4.42 0.89 -0.13
N ILE A 220 -4.84 -0.36 -0.20
CA ILE A 220 -5.89 -0.98 0.60
C ILE A 220 -5.24 -2.02 1.49
N ASP A 221 -5.42 -1.92 2.80
CA ASP A 221 -4.87 -2.87 3.75
C ASP A 221 -5.68 -2.91 5.05
N CYS A 222 -5.27 -3.79 5.99
CA CYS A 222 -5.73 -3.78 7.36
C CYS A 222 -4.51 -3.73 8.29
N THR A 223 -4.36 -2.68 9.09
CA THR A 223 -3.15 -2.43 9.90
C THR A 223 -3.50 -1.97 11.32
N SER A 224 -2.59 -2.24 12.27
CA SER A 224 -2.58 -1.64 13.61
C SER A 224 -2.01 -0.23 13.64
N ASN A 225 -1.29 0.18 12.59
CA ASN A 225 -0.55 1.44 12.51
C ASN A 225 -0.83 2.13 11.17
N PRO A 226 -1.73 3.12 11.10
CA PRO A 226 -2.06 3.84 9.86
C PRO A 226 -0.84 4.41 9.11
N HIS A 227 -1.02 4.73 7.83
CA HIS A 227 0.06 5.20 6.97
C HIS A 227 0.25 6.71 7.06
N GLY A 228 1.38 7.11 7.66
CA GLY A 228 1.78 8.50 7.81
C GLY A 228 1.41 9.07 9.18
N ASN A 229 1.99 10.20 9.53
CA ASN A 229 1.77 10.85 10.82
C ASN A 229 1.64 12.37 10.64
N PRO A 230 0.41 12.95 10.71
CA PRO A 230 0.21 14.39 10.55
C PRO A 230 0.88 15.22 11.64
N ALA A 231 1.11 14.65 12.83
CA ALA A 231 1.68 15.31 13.99
C ALA A 231 3.22 15.19 14.09
N ALA A 232 3.88 14.59 13.09
CA ALA A 232 5.32 14.34 13.15
C ALA A 232 6.18 15.62 13.08
N SER A 233 5.70 16.69 12.42
CA SER A 233 6.35 18.01 12.36
C SER A 233 5.39 19.05 11.75
N GLU A 234 5.73 20.35 11.81
CA GLU A 234 4.97 21.44 11.18
C GLU A 234 4.77 21.25 9.66
N THR A 235 5.71 20.59 8.98
CA THR A 235 5.61 20.30 7.53
C THR A 235 4.98 18.93 7.24
N ALA A 236 4.84 18.07 8.26
CA ALA A 236 4.23 16.76 8.13
C ALA A 236 2.74 16.85 7.86
N GLU A 237 2.05 17.84 8.43
CA GLU A 237 0.60 18.05 8.24
C GLU A 237 0.26 18.33 6.77
N ALA A 238 0.95 19.28 6.13
CA ALA A 238 0.70 19.63 4.73
C ALA A 238 0.96 18.42 3.81
N THR A 239 2.01 17.65 4.10
CA THR A 239 2.31 16.42 3.35
C THR A 239 1.23 15.36 3.58
N TYR A 240 0.80 15.18 4.82
CA TYR A 240 -0.25 14.23 5.20
C TYR A 240 -1.58 14.57 4.52
N ARG A 241 -1.98 15.84 4.46
CA ARG A 241 -3.21 16.26 3.75
C ARG A 241 -3.17 15.94 2.25
N GLY A 242 -1.98 15.86 1.65
CA GLY A 242 -1.79 15.39 0.27
C GLY A 242 -1.85 13.86 0.10
N PHE A 243 -1.58 13.11 1.17
CA PHE A 243 -1.51 11.65 1.19
C PHE A 243 -2.14 11.08 2.48
N PRO A 244 -3.45 11.28 2.70
CA PRO A 244 -4.07 10.95 3.97
C PRO A 244 -4.27 9.43 4.12
N ASP A 245 -4.50 9.00 5.36
CA ASP A 245 -5.01 7.68 5.70
C ASP A 245 -6.42 7.80 6.28
N THR A 246 -7.32 6.93 5.84
CA THR A 246 -8.73 6.95 6.27
C THR A 246 -8.94 6.59 7.74
N ARG A 247 -7.91 6.09 8.42
CA ARG A 247 -7.92 5.69 9.82
C ARG A 247 -7.39 6.77 10.75
N ILE A 248 -6.96 7.93 10.25
CA ILE A 248 -6.60 9.06 11.11
C ILE A 248 -7.65 10.17 10.94
N GLN A 249 -8.40 10.41 12.00
CA GLN A 249 -9.48 11.40 12.02
C GLN A 249 -8.97 12.71 12.60
N GLU A 250 -9.24 13.81 11.89
CA GLU A 250 -9.07 15.17 12.43
C GLU A 250 -10.28 15.54 13.30
N THR A 251 -10.04 16.02 14.51
CA THR A 251 -11.10 16.57 15.37
C THR A 251 -11.59 17.90 14.78
N PRO A 252 -12.89 18.04 14.47
CA PRO A 252 -13.40 19.30 13.93
C PRO A 252 -13.40 20.43 14.96
N GLY A 253 -12.94 21.62 14.54
CA GLY A 253 -13.11 22.87 15.29
C GLY A 253 -12.01 23.14 16.32
N GLY A 254 -11.00 23.93 15.94
CA GLY A 254 -9.90 24.33 16.81
C GLY A 254 -8.54 24.05 16.17
N THR A 255 -7.51 23.89 17.00
CA THR A 255 -6.20 23.37 16.56
C THR A 255 -6.37 21.93 16.09
N PRO A 256 -5.78 21.52 14.95
CA PRO A 256 -5.89 20.14 14.47
C PRO A 256 -5.41 19.13 15.53
N GLU A 257 -6.35 18.36 16.06
CA GLU A 257 -6.05 17.16 16.85
C GLU A 257 -6.33 15.94 15.99
N TRP A 258 -5.44 14.95 16.05
CA TRP A 258 -5.50 13.75 15.21
C TRP A 258 -5.71 12.53 16.08
N THR A 259 -6.74 11.75 15.76
CA THR A 259 -7.03 10.46 16.42
C THR A 259 -6.72 9.33 15.45
N GLU A 260 -5.80 8.44 15.84
CA GLU A 260 -5.48 7.25 15.06
C GLU A 260 -6.39 6.08 15.45
N HIS A 261 -6.87 5.38 14.43
CA HIS A 261 -7.64 4.14 14.54
C HIS A 261 -6.89 3.00 13.85
N ASN A 262 -7.33 1.77 14.05
CA ASN A 262 -6.76 0.60 13.39
C ASN A 262 -7.83 -0.18 12.61
N GLY A 263 -7.39 -1.11 11.77
CA GLY A 263 -8.26 -1.95 10.95
C GLY A 263 -8.10 -1.69 9.46
N ALA A 264 -9.13 -2.04 8.69
CA ALA A 264 -9.16 -1.94 7.24
C ALA A 264 -9.30 -0.48 6.79
N GLY A 265 -8.54 -0.05 5.80
CA GLY A 265 -8.59 1.33 5.33
C GLY A 265 -7.80 1.57 4.06
N TYR A 266 -7.82 2.83 3.62
CA TYR A 266 -6.90 3.35 2.61
C TYR A 266 -5.79 4.15 3.25
N GLY A 267 -4.59 4.04 2.69
CA GLY A 267 -3.42 4.79 3.08
C GLY A 267 -2.47 4.98 1.91
N HIS A 268 -1.28 5.53 2.16
CA HIS A 268 -0.30 5.76 1.11
C HIS A 268 1.05 5.16 1.49
N MET A 269 1.58 4.27 0.66
CA MET A 269 2.92 3.71 0.83
C MET A 269 3.84 4.14 -0.32
N VAL A 270 5.16 4.09 -0.06
CA VAL A 270 6.18 4.32 -1.08
C VAL A 270 6.91 3.01 -1.35
N PHE A 271 6.97 2.59 -2.61
CA PHE A 271 7.80 1.48 -3.07
C PHE A 271 8.95 2.02 -3.92
N TYR A 272 10.17 1.69 -3.53
CA TYR A 272 11.38 2.14 -4.21
C TYR A 272 11.75 1.16 -5.32
N ALA A 273 12.09 1.71 -6.49
CA ALA A 273 12.72 0.94 -7.55
C ALA A 273 14.18 1.35 -7.73
N ASP A 274 15.04 0.40 -8.03
CA ASP A 274 16.40 0.66 -8.49
C ASP A 274 16.34 1.44 -9.83
N ALA A 275 17.11 2.52 -9.96
CA ALA A 275 17.03 3.40 -11.12
C ALA A 275 17.43 2.69 -12.43
N THR A 276 18.24 1.63 -12.37
CA THR A 276 18.75 0.91 -13.55
C THR A 276 17.85 -0.27 -13.92
N THR A 277 17.74 -1.24 -13.02
CA THR A 277 17.01 -2.50 -13.20
C THR A 277 15.50 -2.34 -13.07
N LYS A 278 15.04 -1.27 -12.40
CA LYS A 278 13.65 -0.99 -12.04
C LYS A 278 13.03 -2.01 -11.08
N LEU A 279 13.81 -2.93 -10.53
CA LEU A 279 13.37 -3.90 -9.53
C LEU A 279 13.10 -3.22 -8.19
N PHE A 280 12.33 -3.86 -7.31
CA PHE A 280 12.13 -3.37 -5.95
C PHE A 280 13.48 -3.21 -5.22
N SER A 281 13.68 -2.07 -4.57
CA SER A 281 14.85 -1.78 -3.72
C SER A 281 14.47 -1.61 -2.25
N GLY A 282 13.19 -1.37 -1.95
CA GLY A 282 12.73 -1.12 -0.59
C GLY A 282 11.33 -0.54 -0.54
N TYR A 283 10.89 -0.16 0.66
CA TYR A 283 9.65 0.56 0.89
C TYR A 283 9.78 1.58 2.02
N ARG A 284 8.80 2.48 2.09
CA ARG A 284 8.59 3.38 3.22
C ARG A 284 7.11 3.39 3.59
N TRP A 285 6.83 3.34 4.91
CA TRP A 285 5.48 3.13 5.46
C TRP A 285 4.47 4.18 5.04
N GLY A 286 4.87 5.45 4.97
CA GLY A 286 4.06 6.58 4.53
C GLY A 286 4.92 7.66 3.87
N VAL A 287 4.31 8.55 3.09
CA VAL A 287 5.05 9.60 2.36
C VAL A 287 5.85 10.51 3.29
N ASN A 288 5.36 10.76 4.51
CA ASN A 288 6.01 11.55 5.54
C ASN A 288 6.71 10.71 6.64
N SER A 289 6.91 9.41 6.43
CA SER A 289 7.68 8.58 7.38
C SER A 289 9.18 8.93 7.34
N SER A 290 9.81 8.93 8.50
CA SER A 290 11.25 9.20 8.68
C SER A 290 12.15 8.00 8.42
N THR A 291 11.57 6.80 8.27
CA THR A 291 12.28 5.54 8.08
C THR A 291 11.88 4.89 6.77
N ALA A 292 12.87 4.42 6.01
CA ALA A 292 12.69 3.53 4.87
C ALA A 292 13.46 2.23 5.10
N HIS A 293 13.02 1.16 4.45
CA HIS A 293 13.58 -0.17 4.59
C HIS A 293 14.01 -0.72 3.23
N LYS A 294 15.24 -1.25 3.17
CA LYS A 294 15.77 -1.92 1.99
C LYS A 294 15.18 -3.32 1.84
N VAL A 295 15.14 -3.80 0.59
CA VAL A 295 14.63 -5.14 0.25
C VAL A 295 15.49 -6.29 0.79
N ASP A 296 16.78 -6.07 1.04
CA ASP A 296 17.68 -7.08 1.63
C ASP A 296 17.43 -7.26 3.13
N ALA A 297 17.06 -6.20 3.83
CA ALA A 297 16.69 -6.22 5.25
C ALA A 297 15.23 -6.61 5.47
N ARG A 298 14.33 -6.14 4.59
CA ARG A 298 12.89 -6.42 4.63
C ARG A 298 12.39 -6.83 3.25
N PRO A 299 12.45 -8.14 2.92
CA PRO A 299 12.07 -8.65 1.61
C PRO A 299 10.67 -8.26 1.17
N ILE A 300 10.54 -8.00 -0.14
CA ILE A 300 9.30 -7.57 -0.79
C ILE A 300 9.04 -8.50 -1.98
N ALA A 301 7.80 -8.93 -2.15
CA ALA A 301 7.34 -9.57 -3.37
C ALA A 301 5.94 -9.09 -3.71
N ALA A 302 5.64 -9.01 -5.00
CA ALA A 302 4.34 -8.58 -5.47
C ALA A 302 3.80 -9.53 -6.55
N ALA A 303 2.49 -9.69 -6.57
CA ALA A 303 1.81 -10.52 -7.55
C ALA A 303 0.49 -9.89 -8.01
N ARG A 304 0.15 -10.19 -9.25
CA ARG A 304 -1.12 -9.86 -9.87
C ARG A 304 -2.01 -11.08 -9.87
N VAL A 305 -3.26 -10.93 -9.44
CA VAL A 305 -4.30 -11.93 -9.71
C VAL A 305 -4.69 -11.83 -11.18
N TYR A 306 -4.68 -12.96 -11.90
CA TYR A 306 -5.23 -13.02 -13.25
C TYR A 306 -6.52 -13.85 -13.27
N LEU A 307 -7.49 -13.35 -14.03
CA LEU A 307 -8.73 -14.06 -14.32
C LEU A 307 -8.41 -14.91 -15.55
N GLY A 308 -8.25 -16.23 -15.37
CA GLY A 308 -7.92 -17.17 -16.44
C GLY A 308 -8.92 -17.13 -17.59
#